data_AF-A0A7J7EG44-F1
#
_entry.id   AF-A0A7J7EG44-F1
#
_cell.length_a   1.000
_cell.length_b   1.000
_cell.length_c   1.000
_cell.angle_alpha   90.00
_cell.angle_beta   90.00
_cell.angle_gamma   90.00
#
_symmetry.space_group_name_H-M   'P 1'
#
loop_
_entity.id
_entity.type
_entity.pdbx_description
1 polymer ?
#
loop_
_entity_poly.entity_id
_entity_poly.type
_entity_poly.pdbx_seq_one_letter_code
_entity_poly.pdbx_strand_id
1 'polypeptide(L)'
;MDEAVGDLKQALPCVAEAPTVHVEVHQRSGSTAKKEDIKLSVRKLLNRHNIVFGDYTWTEFDEPFLTRNVQSVSIVDTELKVKDPQPIDLSTCTIALHIFQLNEDGPSSENLEEETENIIAANHWVLPAAEFHGLWDSLVYDVEVKSHLLDYVMTTSLFSDKNVDSNLITWNRVVLLHGPPGTGKTSLCKALAQKLTIRLSNR
;
A
#
# COMPACT_ATOMS: atom_id res chain seq x y z
N MET A 1 6.51 -36.91 -4.49
CA MET A 1 6.45 -35.74 -3.58
C MET A 1 5.65 -34.58 -4.18
N ASP A 2 4.93 -34.80 -5.30
CA ASP A 2 4.10 -33.78 -5.96
C ASP A 2 2.59 -33.89 -5.66
N GLU A 3 2.11 -35.01 -5.09
CA GLU A 3 0.69 -35.19 -4.81
C GLU A 3 0.20 -34.38 -3.59
N ALA A 4 1.06 -34.15 -2.59
CA ALA A 4 0.69 -33.45 -1.36
C ALA A 4 0.43 -31.94 -1.56
N VAL A 5 0.95 -31.35 -2.65
CA VAL A 5 0.75 -29.91 -2.97
C VAL A 5 -0.63 -29.68 -3.61
N GLY A 6 -1.22 -30.71 -4.22
CA GLY A 6 -2.56 -30.66 -4.81
C GLY A 6 -3.67 -30.58 -3.76
N ASP A 7 -3.54 -31.35 -2.67
CA ASP A 7 -4.58 -31.48 -1.63
C ASP A 7 -4.70 -30.24 -0.73
N LEU A 8 -3.63 -29.46 -0.56
CA LEU A 8 -3.67 -28.20 0.19
C LEU A 8 -4.51 -27.11 -0.50
N LYS A 9 -4.68 -27.17 -1.82
CA LYS A 9 -5.55 -26.25 -2.55
C LYS A 9 -7.04 -26.53 -2.32
N GLN A 10 -7.40 -27.76 -1.95
CA GLN A 10 -8.80 -28.16 -1.68
C GLN A 10 -9.23 -27.88 -0.23
N ALA A 11 -8.28 -27.67 0.69
CA ALA A 11 -8.57 -27.44 2.11
C ALA A 11 -8.86 -25.97 2.47
N LEU A 12 -8.60 -25.03 1.56
CA LEU A 12 -9.02 -23.64 1.72
C LEU A 12 -10.45 -23.52 1.18
N PRO A 13 -11.41 -22.94 1.92
CA PRO A 13 -12.72 -22.64 1.39
C PRO A 13 -12.54 -21.83 0.11
N CYS A 14 -12.82 -22.45 -1.04
CA CYS A 14 -12.94 -21.77 -2.32
C CYS A 14 -14.27 -21.00 -2.31
N VAL A 15 -14.40 -20.05 -1.38
CA VAL A 15 -15.37 -18.97 -1.52
C VAL A 15 -14.83 -18.17 -2.69
N ALA A 16 -15.57 -18.12 -3.79
CA ALA A 16 -15.31 -17.14 -4.84
C ALA A 16 -15.55 -15.75 -4.23
N GLU A 17 -14.61 -15.28 -3.42
CA GLU A 17 -14.62 -13.94 -2.87
C GLU A 17 -14.46 -13.00 -4.06
N ALA A 18 -15.40 -12.06 -4.17
CA ALA A 18 -15.33 -11.00 -5.16
C ALA A 18 -13.92 -10.38 -5.12
N PRO A 19 -13.27 -10.19 -6.28
CA PRO A 19 -11.91 -9.68 -6.32
C PRO A 19 -11.82 -8.37 -5.55
N THR A 20 -10.84 -8.28 -4.65
CA THR A 20 -10.64 -7.07 -3.85
C THR A 20 -9.89 -6.04 -4.68
N VAL A 21 -10.54 -4.90 -4.92
CA VAL A 21 -9.95 -3.73 -5.55
C VAL A 21 -9.55 -2.75 -4.45
N HIS A 22 -8.33 -2.27 -4.54
CA HIS A 22 -7.77 -1.38 -3.55
C HIS A 22 -7.73 0.04 -4.07
N VAL A 23 -8.18 0.96 -3.22
CA VAL A 23 -8.26 2.38 -3.57
C VAL A 23 -7.58 3.18 -2.49
N GLU A 24 -6.59 3.96 -2.89
CA GLU A 24 -5.86 4.87 -2.04
C GLU A 24 -6.47 6.27 -2.15
N VAL A 25 -6.78 6.90 -1.02
CA VAL A 25 -7.42 8.21 -0.94
C VAL A 25 -6.48 9.14 -0.19
N HIS A 26 -5.90 10.08 -0.94
CA HIS A 26 -5.02 11.10 -0.39
C HIS A 26 -5.85 12.25 0.16
N GLN A 27 -5.97 12.33 1.48
CA GLN A 27 -6.60 13.43 2.18
C GLN A 27 -5.66 14.63 2.26
N ARG A 28 -6.20 15.84 2.01
CA ARG A 28 -5.43 17.09 2.12
C ARG A 28 -5.01 17.34 3.56
N SER A 29 -3.80 17.88 3.76
CA SER A 29 -3.24 18.16 5.08
C SER A 29 -4.08 19.13 5.94
N GLY A 30 -4.79 20.07 5.31
CA GLY A 30 -5.69 21.01 5.98
C GLY A 30 -7.11 20.47 6.23
N SER A 31 -7.42 19.23 5.85
CA SER A 31 -8.75 18.64 6.04
C SER A 31 -8.91 18.07 7.45
N THR A 32 -10.00 18.42 8.12
CA THR A 32 -10.41 17.84 9.41
C THR A 32 -11.61 16.90 9.28
N ALA A 33 -11.97 16.54 8.05
CA ALA A 33 -13.11 15.66 7.79
C ALA A 33 -12.86 14.26 8.35
N LYS A 34 -13.92 13.63 8.86
CA LYS A 34 -13.83 12.25 9.37
C LYS A 34 -13.61 11.28 8.20
N LYS A 35 -12.82 10.23 8.46
CA LYS A 35 -12.55 9.18 7.47
C LYS A 35 -13.84 8.51 6.97
N GLU A 36 -14.86 8.39 7.81
CA GLU A 36 -16.17 7.81 7.44
C GLU A 36 -16.90 8.62 6.37
N ASP A 37 -16.93 9.95 6.52
CA ASP A 37 -17.57 10.85 5.56
C ASP A 37 -16.85 10.85 4.20
N ILE A 38 -15.52 10.79 4.25
CA ILE A 38 -14.69 10.62 3.04
C ILE A 38 -14.96 9.26 2.41
N LYS A 39 -15.00 8.16 3.17
CA LYS A 39 -15.33 6.82 2.64
C LYS A 39 -16.68 6.81 1.94
N LEU A 40 -17.70 7.44 2.52
CA LEU A 40 -19.03 7.51 1.91
C LEU A 40 -18.99 8.28 0.58
N SER A 41 -18.33 9.44 0.56
CA SER A 41 -18.25 10.30 -0.62
C SER A 41 -17.44 9.66 -1.75
N VAL A 42 -16.30 9.03 -1.42
CA VAL A 42 -15.49 8.28 -2.39
C VAL A 42 -16.25 7.06 -2.93
N ARG A 43 -17.03 6.34 -2.10
CA ARG A 43 -17.90 5.26 -2.61
C ARG A 43 -18.92 5.76 -3.63
N LYS A 44 -19.52 6.94 -3.41
CA LYS A 44 -20.43 7.55 -4.40
C LYS A 44 -19.71 7.89 -5.71
N LEU A 45 -18.48 8.40 -5.63
CA LEU A 45 -17.64 8.66 -6.80
C LEU A 45 -17.38 7.38 -7.60
N LEU A 46 -16.92 6.31 -6.92
CA LEU A 46 -16.62 5.03 -7.56
C LEU A 46 -17.86 4.39 -8.19
N ASN A 47 -19.01 4.44 -7.51
CA ASN A 47 -20.28 3.95 -8.06
C ASN A 47 -20.76 4.73 -9.29
N ARG A 48 -20.41 6.02 -9.41
CA ARG A 48 -20.74 6.84 -10.58
C ARG A 48 -19.94 6.44 -11.82
N HIS A 49 -18.66 6.14 -11.64
CA HIS A 49 -17.80 5.71 -12.76
C HIS A 49 -18.04 4.25 -13.15
N ASN A 50 -18.34 3.38 -12.18
CA ASN A 50 -18.70 1.96 -12.30
C ASN A 50 -17.68 1.03 -12.97
N ILE A 51 -17.05 1.45 -14.06
CA ILE A 51 -16.05 0.70 -14.82
C ILE A 51 -14.77 1.51 -14.91
N VAL A 52 -13.63 0.86 -14.67
CA VAL A 52 -12.29 1.45 -14.78
C VAL A 52 -11.37 0.54 -15.59
N PHE A 53 -10.34 1.13 -16.19
CA PHE A 53 -9.35 0.40 -16.97
C PHE A 53 -7.99 0.55 -16.28
N GLY A 54 -7.51 -0.53 -15.68
CA GLY A 54 -6.23 -0.53 -14.97
C GLY A 54 -6.19 0.45 -13.79
N ASP A 55 -4.97 0.91 -13.46
CA ASP A 55 -4.74 1.89 -12.42
C ASP A 55 -5.19 3.28 -12.92
N TYR A 56 -6.00 3.96 -12.11
CA TYR A 56 -6.58 5.25 -12.49
C TYR A 56 -6.62 6.19 -11.30
N THR A 57 -6.29 7.46 -11.53
CA THR A 57 -6.26 8.48 -10.48
C THR A 57 -7.18 9.66 -10.83
N TRP A 58 -8.13 9.93 -9.94
CA TRP A 58 -8.90 11.17 -9.94
C TRP A 58 -8.18 12.22 -9.11
N THR A 59 -7.94 13.39 -9.70
CA THR A 59 -7.44 14.60 -9.02
C THR A 59 -8.46 15.73 -8.99
N GLU A 60 -9.47 15.65 -9.86
CA GLU A 60 -10.53 16.62 -9.99
C GLU A 60 -11.87 15.97 -9.63
N PHE A 61 -12.70 16.71 -8.89
CA PHE A 61 -13.95 16.20 -8.35
C PHE A 61 -15.07 17.23 -8.57
N ASP A 62 -16.22 16.76 -9.06
CA ASP A 62 -17.44 17.58 -9.15
C ASP A 62 -18.04 17.87 -7.77
N GLU A 63 -17.84 16.95 -6.81
CA GLU A 63 -18.40 17.06 -5.47
C GLU A 63 -17.54 18.01 -4.63
N PRO A 64 -18.10 19.15 -4.16
CA PRO A 64 -17.32 20.18 -3.46
C PRO A 64 -16.71 19.68 -2.15
N PHE A 65 -17.34 18.69 -1.53
CA PHE A 65 -16.80 18.03 -0.34
C PHE A 65 -15.50 17.28 -0.64
N LEU A 66 -15.43 16.55 -1.76
CA LEU A 66 -14.21 15.86 -2.18
C LEU A 66 -13.16 16.87 -2.60
N THR A 67 -13.50 17.89 -3.40
CA THR A 67 -12.57 18.95 -3.82
C THR A 67 -11.88 19.63 -2.62
N ARG A 68 -12.63 19.87 -1.54
CA ARG A 68 -12.13 20.51 -0.32
C ARG A 68 -11.24 19.60 0.53
N ASN A 69 -11.54 18.30 0.60
CA ASN A 69 -10.94 17.41 1.59
C ASN A 69 -9.96 16.38 1.01
N VAL A 70 -10.12 16.03 -0.26
CA VAL A 70 -9.36 14.98 -0.94
C VAL A 70 -8.51 15.63 -2.04
N GLN A 71 -7.25 15.21 -2.11
CA GLN A 71 -6.31 15.63 -3.14
C GLN A 71 -6.36 14.69 -4.34
N SER A 72 -6.37 13.37 -4.08
CA SER A 72 -6.52 12.37 -5.11
C SER A 72 -7.20 11.10 -4.60
N VAL A 73 -7.84 10.38 -5.53
CA VAL A 73 -8.35 9.02 -5.33
C VAL A 73 -7.70 8.16 -6.40
N SER A 74 -7.02 7.09 -6.02
CA SER A 74 -6.25 6.25 -6.94
C SER A 74 -6.66 4.79 -6.79
N ILE A 75 -7.06 4.15 -7.88
CA ILE A 75 -7.13 2.70 -7.98
C ILE A 75 -5.74 2.20 -8.29
N VAL A 76 -5.28 1.25 -7.47
CA VAL A 76 -3.89 0.80 -7.46
C VAL A 76 -3.78 -0.71 -7.54
N ASP A 77 -2.62 -1.17 -7.99
CA ASP A 77 -2.17 -2.57 -7.96
C ASP A 77 -2.99 -3.48 -8.90
N THR A 78 -3.75 -2.92 -9.84
CA THR A 78 -4.47 -3.72 -10.84
C THR A 78 -3.49 -4.34 -11.85
N GLU A 79 -2.46 -3.59 -12.21
CA GLU A 79 -1.38 -4.02 -13.11
C GLU A 79 -0.45 -5.06 -12.47
N LEU A 80 -0.41 -5.15 -11.14
CA LEU A 80 0.37 -6.19 -10.45
C LEU A 80 -0.26 -7.58 -10.62
N LYS A 81 -1.54 -7.67 -10.99
CA LYS A 81 -2.27 -8.95 -11.13
C LYS A 81 -2.54 -9.34 -12.58
N VAL A 82 -2.57 -8.38 -13.50
CA VAL A 82 -2.91 -8.62 -14.91
C VAL A 82 -1.98 -7.79 -15.81
N LYS A 83 -1.36 -8.45 -16.80
CA LYS A 83 -0.39 -7.82 -17.71
C LYS A 83 -0.98 -6.79 -18.68
N ASP A 84 -2.29 -6.83 -18.92
CA ASP A 84 -3.00 -5.93 -19.82
C ASP A 84 -4.15 -5.23 -19.09
N PRO A 85 -4.42 -3.95 -19.37
CA PRO A 85 -5.54 -3.22 -18.77
C PRO A 85 -6.88 -3.86 -19.18
N GLN A 86 -7.51 -4.56 -18.25
CA GLN A 86 -8.87 -5.08 -18.43
C GLN A 86 -9.89 -4.14 -17.80
N PRO A 87 -11.12 -4.07 -18.36
CA PRO A 87 -12.21 -3.36 -17.72
C PRO A 87 -12.56 -4.06 -16.41
N ILE A 88 -12.46 -3.33 -15.30
CA ILE A 88 -12.85 -3.79 -13.97
C ILE A 88 -14.19 -3.16 -13.63
N ASP A 89 -15.21 -3.99 -13.43
CA ASP A 89 -16.51 -3.56 -12.92
C ASP A 89 -16.45 -3.45 -11.39
N LEU A 90 -16.41 -2.21 -10.91
CA LEU A 90 -16.31 -1.88 -9.48
C LEU A 90 -17.53 -2.34 -8.68
N SER A 91 -18.69 -2.52 -9.31
CA SER A 91 -19.90 -2.99 -8.63
C SER A 91 -19.82 -4.47 -8.22
N THR A 92 -18.99 -5.25 -8.92
CA THR A 92 -18.80 -6.69 -8.67
C THR A 92 -17.64 -7.00 -7.74
N CYS A 93 -16.88 -5.97 -7.34
CA CYS A 93 -15.65 -6.09 -6.58
C CYS A 93 -15.81 -5.66 -5.12
N THR A 94 -14.98 -6.22 -4.24
CA THR A 94 -14.87 -5.71 -2.87
C THR A 94 -13.95 -4.51 -2.85
N ILE A 95 -14.48 -3.31 -2.62
CA ILE A 95 -13.71 -2.07 -2.60
C ILE A 95 -13.11 -1.83 -1.20
N ALA A 96 -11.78 -1.88 -1.11
CA ALA A 96 -11.01 -1.56 0.08
C ALA A 96 -10.42 -0.14 -0.02
N LEU A 97 -11.00 0.79 0.75
CA LEU A 97 -10.58 2.21 0.79
C LEU A 97 -9.53 2.46 1.87
N HIS A 98 -8.39 3.02 1.48
CA HIS A 98 -7.28 3.37 2.35
C HIS A 98 -7.11 4.89 2.36
N ILE A 99 -7.59 5.55 3.42
CA ILE A 99 -7.49 7.01 3.56
C ILE A 99 -6.25 7.34 4.38
N PHE A 100 -5.36 8.12 3.78
CA PHE A 100 -4.14 8.59 4.39
C PHE A 100 -3.98 10.10 4.19
N GLN A 101 -3.20 10.70 5.09
CA GLN A 101 -2.76 12.09 5.03
C GLN A 101 -1.24 12.07 5.09
N LEU A 102 -0.58 12.85 4.24
CA LEU A 102 0.87 12.93 4.22
C LEU A 102 1.36 13.80 5.38
N ASN A 103 2.41 13.32 6.04
CA ASN A 103 3.20 14.13 6.95
C ASN A 103 4.19 14.95 6.11
N GLU A 104 4.06 16.27 6.20
CA GLU A 104 4.94 17.25 5.52
C GLU A 104 6.23 17.51 6.32
N ASP A 105 6.30 17.00 7.55
CA ASP A 105 7.51 17.05 8.36
C ASP A 105 8.59 16.19 7.69
N GLY A 106 9.72 16.81 7.37
CA GLY A 106 10.89 16.13 6.83
C GLY A 106 11.55 15.19 7.84
N PRO A 107 12.72 14.58 7.51
CA PRO A 107 13.42 13.69 8.41
C PRO A 107 13.81 14.39 9.71
N SER A 108 13.49 13.77 10.84
CA SER A 108 14.13 14.09 12.11
C SER A 108 15.48 13.37 12.16
N SER A 109 16.56 14.10 12.47
CA SER A 109 17.89 13.54 12.68
C SER A 109 18.03 13.00 14.11
N GLU A 110 18.39 11.73 14.26
CA GLU A 110 18.91 11.19 15.51
C GLU A 110 20.43 11.40 15.53
N ASN A 111 20.90 12.19 16.49
CA ASN A 111 22.30 12.54 16.63
C ASN A 111 22.95 11.72 17.74
N LEU A 112 24.22 11.37 17.56
CA LEU A 112 25.07 10.93 18.67
C LEU A 112 25.60 12.18 19.37
N GLU A 113 25.37 12.28 20.68
CA GLU A 113 25.93 13.35 21.50
C GLU A 113 27.40 13.05 21.79
N GLU A 114 28.31 13.72 21.07
CA GLU A 114 29.74 13.79 21.43
C GLU A 114 30.10 15.21 21.88
N GLU A 115 31.12 15.35 22.74
CA GLU A 115 31.49 16.60 23.42
C GLU A 115 31.81 17.78 22.49
N THR A 116 32.04 17.55 21.20
CA THR A 116 32.49 18.57 20.24
C THR A 116 31.71 18.66 18.94
N GLU A 117 30.94 17.64 18.53
CA GLU A 117 30.19 17.66 17.28
C GLU A 117 28.88 16.85 17.37
N ASN A 118 27.82 17.37 16.75
CA ASN A 118 26.56 16.63 16.55
C ASN A 118 26.68 15.81 15.26
N ILE A 119 26.93 14.51 15.39
CA ILE A 119 27.02 13.60 14.24
C ILE A 119 25.63 12.95 14.02
N ILE A 120 25.06 13.15 12.82
CA ILE A 120 23.79 12.51 12.43
C ILE A 120 24.02 11.01 12.27
N ALA A 121 23.43 10.21 13.16
CA ALA A 121 23.55 8.76 13.18
C ALA A 121 22.48 8.10 12.32
N ALA A 122 21.25 8.62 12.39
CA ALA A 122 20.11 8.10 11.66
C ALA A 122 19.15 9.21 11.26
N ASN A 123 18.39 8.92 10.20
CA ASN A 123 17.27 9.74 9.78
C ASN A 123 15.98 8.97 10.11
N HIS A 124 15.02 9.66 10.70
CA HIS A 124 13.73 9.10 11.09
C HIS A 124 12.59 9.86 10.40
N TRP A 125 11.63 9.12 9.86
CA TRP A 125 10.46 9.65 9.17
C TRP A 125 9.18 9.08 9.77
N VAL A 126 8.17 9.93 9.93
CA VAL A 126 6.82 9.49 10.31
C VAL A 126 6.02 9.17 9.05
N LEU A 127 5.54 7.94 8.94
CA LEU A 127 4.77 7.48 7.79
C LEU A 127 3.27 7.74 7.97
N PRO A 128 2.51 8.02 6.89
CA PRO A 128 2.97 8.22 5.51
C PRO A 128 3.68 9.56 5.30
N ALA A 129 4.89 9.56 4.74
CA ALA A 129 5.71 10.77 4.56
C ALA A 129 5.50 11.38 3.17
N ALA A 130 5.47 12.70 3.07
CA ALA A 130 5.33 13.42 1.80
C ALA A 130 6.47 13.12 0.82
N GLU A 131 7.70 12.98 1.32
CA GLU A 131 8.90 12.67 0.52
C GLU A 131 8.81 11.33 -0.22
N PHE A 132 7.99 10.39 0.25
CA PHE A 132 7.86 9.05 -0.35
C PHE A 132 6.60 8.93 -1.21
N HIS A 133 5.80 9.98 -1.34
CA HIS A 133 4.61 9.98 -2.17
C HIS A 133 4.96 9.76 -3.65
N GLY A 134 4.31 8.81 -4.33
CA GLY A 134 4.61 8.43 -5.71
C GLY A 134 5.91 7.64 -5.92
N LEU A 135 6.69 7.38 -4.85
CA LEU A 135 7.96 6.64 -4.97
C LEU A 135 7.72 5.19 -5.40
N TRP A 136 6.61 4.57 -5.00
CA TRP A 136 6.25 3.20 -5.37
C TRP A 136 6.03 3.02 -6.87
N ASP A 137 5.36 3.98 -7.50
CA ASP A 137 4.98 3.92 -8.90
C ASP A 137 6.15 4.31 -9.82
N SER A 138 7.04 5.19 -9.34
CA SER A 138 8.25 5.57 -10.10
C SER A 138 9.30 4.45 -10.22
N LEU A 139 9.24 3.44 -9.34
CA LEU A 139 10.14 2.28 -9.39
C LEU A 139 9.57 1.20 -10.32
N VAL A 140 10.21 1.05 -11.49
CA VAL A 140 9.86 0.05 -12.48
C VAL A 140 10.85 -1.11 -12.43
N TYR A 141 10.31 -2.33 -12.32
CA TYR A 141 11.08 -3.57 -12.31
C TYR A 141 10.45 -4.55 -13.29
N ASP A 142 11.26 -5.25 -14.07
CA ASP A 142 10.78 -6.24 -15.06
C ASP A 142 10.18 -7.50 -14.42
N VAL A 143 10.60 -7.78 -13.19
CA VAL A 143 10.12 -8.90 -12.38
C VAL A 143 9.02 -8.40 -11.44
N GLU A 144 8.04 -9.26 -11.12
CA GLU A 144 6.95 -9.03 -10.16
C GLU A 144 7.43 -8.88 -8.69
N VAL A 145 8.64 -8.33 -8.48
CA VAL A 145 9.27 -8.08 -7.18
C VAL A 145 8.36 -7.25 -6.29
N LYS A 146 7.74 -6.19 -6.84
CA LYS A 146 6.84 -5.32 -6.07
C LYS A 146 5.64 -6.09 -5.51
N SER A 147 4.99 -6.92 -6.34
CA SER A 147 3.85 -7.73 -5.90
C SER A 147 4.29 -8.77 -4.87
N HIS A 148 5.30 -9.58 -5.18
CA HIS A 148 5.77 -10.62 -4.27
C HIS A 148 6.23 -10.06 -2.91
N LEU A 149 6.90 -8.91 -2.93
CA LEU A 149 7.36 -8.27 -1.71
C LEU A 149 6.19 -7.73 -0.87
N LEU A 150 5.21 -7.11 -1.52
CA LEU A 150 4.00 -6.63 -0.84
C LEU A 150 3.20 -7.80 -0.24
N ASP A 151 2.98 -8.86 -1.02
CA ASP A 151 2.25 -10.06 -0.59
C ASP A 151 2.96 -10.79 0.55
N TYR A 152 4.29 -10.90 0.49
CA TYR A 152 5.09 -11.50 1.55
C TYR A 152 4.93 -10.74 2.87
N VAL A 153 5.07 -9.41 2.84
CA VAL A 153 4.97 -8.60 4.08
C VAL A 153 3.54 -8.55 4.60
N MET A 154 2.53 -8.48 3.72
CA MET A 154 1.12 -8.55 4.12
C MET A 154 0.78 -9.88 4.79
N THR A 155 1.24 -11.00 4.22
CA THR A 155 1.05 -12.34 4.79
C THR A 155 1.79 -12.49 6.13
N THR A 156 3.02 -11.99 6.19
CA THR A 156 3.83 -11.93 7.43
C THR A 156 3.10 -11.16 8.53
N SER A 157 2.51 -10.02 8.17
CA SER A 157 1.74 -9.20 9.11
C SER A 157 0.45 -9.91 9.55
N LEU A 158 -0.25 -10.60 8.65
CA LEU A 158 -1.42 -11.43 8.97
C LEU A 158 -1.07 -12.58 9.93
N PHE A 159 0.04 -13.30 9.71
CA PHE A 159 0.50 -14.35 10.61
C PHE A 159 0.84 -13.81 12.00
N SER A 160 1.43 -12.61 12.06
CA SER A 160 1.67 -11.91 13.32
C SER A 160 0.37 -11.63 14.07
N ASP A 161 -0.66 -11.12 13.39
CA ASP A 161 -1.95 -10.79 14.02
C ASP A 161 -2.69 -12.03 14.51
N LYS A 162 -2.54 -13.15 13.79
CA LYS A 162 -3.11 -14.45 14.17
C LYS A 162 -2.25 -15.20 15.19
N ASN A 163 -1.15 -14.59 15.65
CA ASN A 163 -0.24 -15.13 16.64
C ASN A 163 0.25 -16.56 16.29
N VAL A 164 0.52 -16.77 15.00
CA VAL A 164 0.99 -18.06 14.45
C VAL A 164 2.34 -18.39 15.07
N ASP A 165 2.48 -19.60 15.61
CA ASP A 165 3.71 -20.08 16.21
C ASP A 165 4.83 -20.19 15.17
N SER A 166 5.86 -19.36 15.33
CA SER A 166 7.03 -19.31 14.45
C SER A 166 7.88 -20.58 14.48
N ASN A 167 7.73 -21.42 15.51
CA ASN A 167 8.42 -22.71 15.60
C ASN A 167 7.75 -23.79 14.74
N LEU A 168 6.44 -23.65 14.49
CA LEU A 168 5.68 -24.58 13.64
C LEU A 168 5.66 -24.11 12.19
N ILE A 169 5.43 -22.81 11.97
CA ILE A 169 5.45 -22.19 10.65
C ILE A 169 6.53 -21.12 10.69
N THR A 170 7.68 -21.40 10.07
CA THR A 170 8.78 -20.44 10.05
C THR A 170 8.44 -19.26 9.15
N TRP A 171 8.36 -18.07 9.73
CA TRP A 171 8.29 -16.82 9.01
C TRP A 171 9.16 -15.78 9.72
N ASN A 172 10.12 -15.20 8.99
CA ASN A 172 11.06 -14.24 9.54
C ASN A 172 10.67 -12.82 9.11
N ARG A 173 10.65 -11.89 10.07
CA ARG A 173 10.32 -10.47 9.86
C ARG A 173 11.45 -9.69 9.15
N VAL A 174 12.27 -10.36 8.36
CA VAL A 174 13.46 -9.81 7.70
C VAL A 174 13.32 -10.02 6.21
N VAL A 175 13.52 -8.95 5.44
CA VAL A 175 13.64 -8.97 3.98
C VAL A 175 15.04 -8.48 3.63
N LEU A 176 15.73 -9.23 2.76
CA LEU A 176 17.03 -8.84 2.22
C LEU A 176 16.91 -8.53 0.73
N LEU A 177 17.18 -7.28 0.35
CA LEU A 177 17.28 -6.86 -1.04
C LEU A 177 18.76 -6.74 -1.43
N HIS A 178 19.19 -7.46 -2.46
CA HIS A 178 20.57 -7.42 -2.96
C HIS A 178 20.61 -7.12 -4.47
N GLY A 179 21.70 -6.54 -4.94
CA GLY A 179 21.91 -6.19 -6.34
C GLY A 179 22.90 -5.04 -6.53
N PRO A 180 23.27 -4.71 -7.78
CA PRO A 180 24.24 -3.65 -8.09
C PRO A 180 23.91 -2.30 -7.42
N PRO A 181 24.90 -1.44 -7.13
CA PRO A 181 24.63 -0.10 -6.62
C PRO A 181 23.76 0.70 -7.61
N GLY A 182 22.87 1.56 -7.09
CA GLY A 182 22.00 2.40 -7.92
C GLY A 182 20.70 1.75 -8.41
N THR A 183 20.42 0.47 -8.11
CA THR A 183 19.17 -0.22 -8.54
C THR A 183 17.91 0.13 -7.73
N GLY A 184 17.92 1.23 -6.98
CA GLY A 184 16.74 1.68 -6.23
C GLY A 184 16.37 0.86 -4.98
N LYS A 185 17.22 -0.05 -4.49
CA LYS A 185 16.92 -0.89 -3.30
C LYS A 185 16.43 -0.11 -2.07
N THR A 186 17.16 0.95 -1.70
CA THR A 186 16.78 1.82 -0.57
C THR A 186 15.46 2.54 -0.82
N SER A 187 15.25 3.01 -2.06
CA SER A 187 14.00 3.63 -2.48
C SER A 187 12.83 2.64 -2.43
N LEU A 188 13.05 1.39 -2.83
CA LEU A 188 12.04 0.32 -2.75
C LEU A 188 11.67 0.02 -1.30
N CYS A 189 12.63 -0.01 -0.36
CA CYS A 189 12.32 -0.15 1.06
C CYS A 189 11.44 0.99 1.58
N LYS A 190 11.78 2.24 1.24
CA LYS A 190 10.99 3.43 1.62
C LYS A 190 9.59 3.40 1.02
N ALA A 191 9.49 3.08 -0.27
CA ALA A 191 8.23 2.97 -0.98
C ALA A 191 7.35 1.83 -0.43
N LEU A 192 7.93 0.68 -0.12
CA LEU A 192 7.23 -0.45 0.49
C LEU A 192 6.68 -0.06 1.87
N ALA A 193 7.49 0.60 2.71
CA ALA A 193 7.05 1.06 4.02
C ALA A 193 5.85 2.02 3.90
N GLN A 194 5.93 2.99 2.99
CA GLN A 194 4.82 3.90 2.67
C GLN A 194 3.55 3.12 2.24
N LYS A 195 3.68 2.21 1.26
CA LYS A 195 2.58 1.42 0.70
C LYS A 195 1.90 0.57 1.79
N LEU A 196 2.69 -0.07 2.66
CA LEU A 196 2.20 -0.88 3.78
C LEU A 196 1.49 -0.03 4.83
N THR A 197 2.04 1.13 5.21
CA THR A 197 1.36 2.03 6.17
C THR A 197 -0.01 2.45 5.66
N ILE A 198 -0.12 2.77 4.36
CA ILE A 198 -1.41 3.11 3.74
C ILE A 198 -2.35 1.90 3.75
N ARG A 199 -1.86 0.72 3.35
CA ARG A 199 -2.63 -0.54 3.30
C ARG A 199 -3.16 -1.02 4.64
N LEU A 200 -2.39 -0.80 5.70
CA LEU A 200 -2.68 -1.26 7.05
C LEU A 200 -3.38 -0.17 7.89
N SER A 201 -3.69 0.99 7.31
CA SER A 201 -4.23 2.15 8.04
C SER A 201 -5.61 1.92 8.67
N ASN A 202 -6.30 0.84 8.30
CA ASN A 202 -7.63 0.48 8.79
C ASN A 202 -7.59 -0.67 9.81
N ARG A 203 -6.41 -1.11 10.23
CA ARG A 203 -6.25 -2.07 11.33
C ARG A 203 -6.37 -1.39 12.69
#